data_AF-A0A0F6Y0C9-F1
#
_entry.id   AF-A0A0F6Y0C9-F1
#
_cell.length_a   1.000
_cell.length_b   1.000
_cell.length_c   1.000
_cell.angle_alpha   90.00
_cell.angle_beta   90.00
_cell.angle_gamma   90.00
#
_symmetry.space_group_name_H-M   'P 1'
#
loop_
_entity.id
_entity.type
_entity.pdbx_description
1 polymer ?
#
loop_
_entity_poly.entity_id
_entity_poly.type
_entity_poly.pdbx_seq_one_letter_code
_entity_poly.pdbx_strand_id
1 'polypeptide(L)'
;MKPAEVMSVAELNRYVKRMMEGDLRLADVWVRGEISNFTHHHSGHMYFTLKDKDSRLKIVMFASYNRFLTFIPKNGTKAIVRGSISVFERDGAYQLYARELQPDGIGALFLAFEQLKEKLQQEGLFASERKRVLPRFPKTIGVVTSPTGAAIRDIITTIKRRYPQAEIMLAPAIVQGVEAPASIIRAIRHINQYQVDVMIVGRGGGSIEELWAFNDEAVARAIVASQVPVISAVGHETDYTIADFVADIRAATPTAAAELAVPHYLEWLERIKQLDHRLARALQTQLQEKRTHLQRLQQSYGLKNPLRRVEERRQRIDEVTLRLSAMVKMKVVRKREQVSHVKKRLKQIRLERQVAERRGQVNRMESQLTQYMKQKTERSRQAWLSLVQHLDALSPLRVMQRGFSLSYKDDALIKSVDGIEVGDQLMIRYQDGKIMTTVTNIERKEENHGS
;
A
#
# COMPACT_ATOMS: atom_id res chain seq x y z
N MET A 1 21.94 -113.39 -22.52
CA MET A 1 20.73 -112.68 -22.08
C MET A 1 20.93 -112.31 -20.62
N LYS A 2 20.92 -111.02 -20.27
CA LYS A 2 20.87 -110.61 -18.86
C LYS A 2 19.52 -111.09 -18.28
N PRO A 3 19.47 -111.63 -17.05
CA PRO A 3 18.20 -112.04 -16.44
C PRO A 3 17.25 -110.83 -16.41
N ALA A 4 15.98 -111.05 -16.76
CA ALA A 4 14.96 -110.02 -16.66
C ALA A 4 14.79 -109.66 -15.19
N GLU A 5 15.18 -108.44 -14.82
CA GLU A 5 15.07 -107.93 -13.46
C GLU A 5 13.58 -107.75 -13.13
N VAL A 6 13.05 -108.59 -12.26
CA VAL A 6 11.63 -108.55 -11.87
C VAL A 6 11.47 -107.46 -10.81
N MET A 7 10.89 -106.33 -11.20
CA MET A 7 10.59 -105.22 -10.30
C MET A 7 9.23 -105.44 -9.61
N SER A 8 9.16 -105.07 -8.33
CA SER A 8 7.87 -104.95 -7.63
C SER A 8 7.06 -103.76 -8.17
N VAL A 9 5.75 -103.79 -7.96
CA VAL A 9 4.83 -102.71 -8.36
C VAL A 9 5.26 -101.36 -7.77
N ALA A 10 5.75 -101.35 -6.53
CA ALA A 10 6.24 -100.14 -5.87
C ALA A 10 7.56 -99.63 -6.49
N GLU A 11 8.46 -100.53 -6.89
CA GLU A 11 9.71 -100.16 -7.58
C GLU A 11 9.42 -99.59 -8.96
N LEU A 12 8.44 -100.15 -9.69
CA LEU A 12 8.01 -99.65 -10.98
C LEU A 12 7.42 -98.23 -10.86
N ASN A 13 6.49 -98.00 -9.93
CA ASN A 13 5.91 -96.67 -9.71
C ASN A 13 6.98 -95.63 -9.32
N ARG A 14 7.93 -96.02 -8.47
CA ARG A 14 9.06 -95.14 -8.06
C ARG A 14 10.02 -94.87 -9.21
N TYR A 15 10.17 -95.81 -10.14
CA TYR A 15 10.98 -95.62 -11.35
C TYR A 15 10.31 -94.64 -12.32
N VAL A 16 9.02 -94.82 -12.61
CA VAL A 16 8.24 -93.91 -13.48
C VAL A 16 8.20 -92.50 -12.89
N LYS A 17 7.99 -92.37 -11.58
CA LYS A 17 8.04 -91.07 -10.90
C LYS A 17 9.37 -90.36 -11.10
N ARG A 18 10.50 -91.04 -10.85
CA ARG A 18 11.85 -90.48 -11.06
C ARG A 18 12.09 -90.04 -12.50
N MET A 19 11.59 -90.81 -13.47
CA MET A 19 11.69 -90.47 -14.89
C MET A 19 10.91 -89.20 -15.21
N MET A 20 9.68 -89.05 -14.68
CA MET A 20 8.85 -87.87 -14.92
C MET A 20 9.38 -86.62 -14.19
N GLU A 21 9.88 -86.77 -12.96
CA GLU A 21 10.45 -85.66 -12.18
C GLU A 21 11.81 -85.20 -12.73
N GLY A 22 12.56 -86.09 -13.39
CA GLY A 22 13.83 -85.76 -14.04
C GLY A 22 13.68 -85.04 -15.39
N ASP A 23 12.50 -85.05 -15.99
CA ASP A 23 12.24 -84.34 -17.25
C ASP A 23 11.95 -82.86 -16.97
N LEU A 24 12.87 -82.00 -17.39
CA LEU A 24 12.76 -80.54 -17.27
C LEU A 24 11.49 -79.99 -17.93
N ARG A 25 10.95 -80.64 -18.96
CA ARG A 25 9.70 -80.23 -19.60
C ARG A 25 8.49 -80.49 -18.73
N LEU A 26 8.52 -81.52 -17.87
CA LEU A 26 7.42 -81.89 -16.99
C LEU A 26 7.48 -81.19 -15.62
N ALA A 27 8.62 -80.58 -15.29
CA ALA A 27 8.84 -79.85 -14.06
C ALA A 27 8.09 -78.49 -13.99
N ASP A 28 7.76 -77.88 -15.13
CA ASP A 28 7.00 -76.63 -15.23
C ASP A 28 6.20 -76.55 -16.55
N VAL A 29 4.99 -77.08 -16.54
CA VAL A 29 4.07 -77.13 -17.68
C VAL A 29 2.90 -76.18 -17.51
N TRP A 30 2.41 -75.67 -18.63
CA TRP A 30 1.16 -74.94 -18.74
C TRP A 30 0.12 -75.80 -19.46
N VAL A 31 -1.01 -76.06 -18.82
CA VAL A 31 -2.07 -76.91 -19.37
C VAL A 31 -3.40 -76.17 -19.34
N ARG A 32 -4.07 -76.12 -20.49
CA ARG A 32 -5.39 -75.50 -20.66
C ARG A 32 -6.47 -76.58 -20.68
N GLY A 33 -7.59 -76.32 -20.04
CA GLY A 33 -8.80 -77.12 -20.20
C GLY A 33 -9.96 -76.63 -19.34
N GLU A 34 -11.04 -77.40 -19.31
CA GLU A 34 -12.23 -77.12 -18.51
C GLU A 34 -12.15 -77.86 -17.17
N ILE A 35 -12.45 -77.16 -16.08
CA ILE A 35 -12.47 -77.73 -14.74
C ILE A 35 -13.72 -78.60 -14.58
N SER A 36 -13.52 -79.81 -14.08
CA SER A 36 -14.56 -80.77 -13.74
C SER A 36 -14.24 -81.48 -12.43
N ASN A 37 -15.26 -82.03 -11.75
CA ASN A 37 -15.12 -82.76 -10.49
C ASN A 37 -14.34 -81.99 -9.40
N PHE A 38 -14.56 -80.68 -9.31
CA PHE A 38 -13.92 -79.82 -8.32
C PHE A 38 -14.37 -80.16 -6.89
N THR A 39 -13.39 -80.43 -6.02
CA THR A 39 -13.57 -80.72 -4.59
C THR A 39 -12.59 -79.85 -3.79
N HIS A 40 -13.11 -79.09 -2.82
CA HIS A 40 -12.30 -78.35 -1.85
C HIS A 40 -12.30 -79.10 -0.52
N HIS A 41 -11.13 -79.60 -0.11
CA HIS A 41 -10.99 -80.42 1.08
C HIS A 41 -10.84 -79.54 2.33
N HIS A 42 -11.25 -80.04 3.51
CA HIS A 42 -11.17 -79.31 4.78
C HIS A 42 -9.73 -78.91 5.18
N SER A 43 -8.72 -79.58 4.61
CA SER A 43 -7.29 -79.28 4.79
C SER A 43 -6.81 -78.09 3.94
N GLY A 44 -7.71 -77.48 3.15
CA GLY A 44 -7.42 -76.35 2.27
C GLY A 44 -6.85 -76.73 0.89
N HIS A 45 -6.63 -78.02 0.63
CA HIS A 45 -6.22 -78.53 -0.69
C HIS A 45 -7.40 -78.58 -1.66
N MET A 46 -7.15 -78.26 -2.92
CA MET A 46 -8.14 -78.37 -4.00
C MET A 46 -7.77 -79.54 -4.90
N TYR A 47 -8.77 -80.34 -5.23
CA TYR A 47 -8.66 -81.47 -6.15
C TYR A 47 -9.67 -81.27 -7.27
N PHE A 48 -9.21 -81.30 -8.51
CA PHE A 48 -10.10 -81.18 -9.66
C PHE A 48 -9.50 -81.89 -10.88
N THR A 49 -10.33 -82.13 -11.89
CA THR A 49 -9.90 -82.72 -13.16
C THR A 49 -10.00 -81.68 -14.25
N LEU A 50 -8.92 -81.45 -14.96
CA LEU A 50 -8.89 -80.63 -16.16
C LEU A 50 -9.16 -81.54 -17.37
N LYS A 51 -10.20 -81.24 -18.13
CA LYS A 51 -10.58 -82.01 -19.32
C LYS A 51 -10.49 -81.16 -20.59
N ASP A 52 -10.14 -81.81 -21.69
CA ASP A 52 -10.34 -81.30 -23.05
C ASP A 52 -11.30 -82.24 -23.83
N LYS A 53 -11.32 -82.17 -25.16
CA LYS A 53 -12.21 -83.00 -25.98
C LYS A 53 -11.83 -84.48 -25.97
N ASP A 54 -10.55 -84.79 -25.79
CA ASP A 54 -9.95 -86.10 -26.07
C ASP A 54 -9.31 -86.73 -24.83
N SER A 55 -9.14 -85.98 -23.74
CA SER A 55 -8.31 -86.35 -22.59
C SER A 55 -8.72 -85.65 -21.30
N ARG A 56 -8.26 -86.22 -20.17
CA ARG A 56 -8.48 -85.69 -18.82
C ARG A 56 -7.25 -85.86 -17.95
N LEU A 57 -6.98 -84.87 -17.11
CA LEU A 57 -5.82 -84.82 -16.23
C LEU A 57 -6.24 -84.46 -14.80
N LYS A 58 -5.83 -85.26 -13.81
CA LYS A 58 -6.08 -84.96 -12.40
C LYS A 58 -5.11 -83.88 -11.92
N ILE A 59 -5.66 -82.89 -11.23
CA ILE A 59 -4.93 -81.74 -10.71
C ILE A 59 -5.09 -81.67 -9.19
N VAL A 60 -3.97 -81.45 -8.51
CA VAL A 60 -3.90 -81.23 -7.07
C VAL A 60 -3.26 -79.87 -6.82
N MET A 61 -3.93 -79.02 -6.05
CA MET A 61 -3.38 -77.74 -5.62
C MET A 61 -3.27 -77.70 -4.10
N PHE A 62 -2.04 -77.54 -3.60
CA PHE A 62 -1.81 -77.48 -2.15
C PHE A 62 -2.28 -76.16 -1.55
N ALA A 63 -2.56 -76.18 -0.24
CA ALA A 63 -3.15 -75.06 0.47
C ALA A 63 -2.22 -73.83 0.48
N SER A 64 -0.90 -74.05 0.42
CA SER A 64 0.12 -72.99 0.31
C SER A 64 -0.06 -72.13 -0.95
N TYR A 65 -0.48 -72.73 -2.06
CA TYR A 65 -0.67 -72.04 -3.34
C TYR A 65 -2.08 -71.49 -3.50
N ASN A 66 -3.08 -72.15 -2.91
CA ASN A 66 -4.49 -71.71 -2.94
C ASN A 66 -4.68 -70.31 -2.31
N ARG A 67 -3.89 -69.95 -1.29
CA ARG A 67 -3.99 -68.63 -0.61
C ARG A 67 -3.76 -67.42 -1.53
N PHE A 68 -3.12 -67.63 -2.69
CA PHE A 68 -2.84 -66.56 -3.66
C PHE A 68 -3.86 -66.50 -4.80
N LEU A 69 -4.90 -67.34 -4.80
CA LEU A 69 -5.93 -67.32 -5.82
C LEU A 69 -6.90 -66.15 -5.59
N THR A 70 -7.06 -65.35 -6.64
CA THR A 70 -8.02 -64.23 -6.69
C THR A 70 -9.43 -64.68 -7.10
N PHE A 71 -9.62 -65.95 -7.47
CA PHE A 71 -10.91 -66.50 -7.85
C PHE A 71 -11.11 -67.92 -7.32
N ILE A 72 -12.36 -68.29 -7.09
CA ILE A 72 -12.75 -69.63 -6.65
C ILE A 72 -13.08 -70.46 -7.88
N PRO A 73 -12.35 -71.56 -8.16
CA PRO A 73 -12.62 -72.38 -9.33
C PRO A 73 -13.98 -73.08 -9.21
N LYS A 74 -14.71 -73.16 -10.33
CA LYS A 74 -16.00 -73.86 -10.42
C LYS A 74 -15.97 -74.88 -11.54
N ASN A 75 -16.81 -75.91 -11.43
CA ASN A 75 -17.02 -76.85 -12.53
C ASN A 75 -17.55 -76.10 -13.75
N GLY A 76 -17.01 -76.41 -14.94
CA GLY A 76 -17.34 -75.75 -16.20
C GLY A 76 -16.46 -74.54 -16.55
N THR A 77 -15.63 -74.05 -15.63
CA THR A 77 -14.72 -72.93 -15.91
C THR A 77 -13.54 -73.39 -16.75
N LYS A 78 -13.24 -72.69 -17.85
CA LYS A 78 -11.98 -72.88 -18.59
C LYS A 78 -10.84 -72.21 -17.83
N ALA A 79 -9.77 -72.94 -17.59
CA ALA A 79 -8.62 -72.45 -16.84
C ALA A 79 -7.31 -72.91 -17.48
N ILE A 80 -6.29 -72.09 -17.28
CA ILE A 80 -4.89 -72.41 -17.54
C ILE A 80 -4.24 -72.71 -16.19
N VAL A 81 -3.63 -73.89 -16.09
CA VAL A 81 -2.95 -74.35 -14.88
C VAL A 81 -1.46 -74.45 -15.16
N ARG A 82 -0.63 -73.88 -14.28
CA ARG A 82 0.83 -74.04 -14.30
C ARG A 82 1.26 -74.95 -13.16
N GLY A 83 2.10 -75.93 -13.43
CA GLY A 83 2.59 -76.84 -12.39
C GLY A 83 3.55 -77.91 -12.88
N SER A 84 3.85 -78.84 -11.99
CA SER A 84 4.73 -79.99 -12.29
C SER A 84 3.91 -81.28 -12.39
N ILE A 85 4.23 -82.13 -13.36
CA ILE A 85 3.63 -83.46 -13.50
C ILE A 85 4.46 -84.47 -12.70
N SER A 86 3.82 -85.25 -11.84
CA SER A 86 4.46 -86.36 -11.12
C SER A 86 3.46 -87.49 -10.88
N VAL A 87 3.93 -88.63 -10.39
CA VAL A 87 3.13 -89.83 -10.15
C VAL A 87 2.85 -89.98 -8.67
N PHE A 88 1.59 -90.20 -8.32
CA PHE A 88 1.20 -90.55 -6.96
C PHE A 88 1.54 -92.02 -6.70
N GLU A 89 2.65 -92.28 -6.01
CA GLU A 89 3.27 -93.61 -5.84
C GLU A 89 2.31 -94.71 -5.34
N ARG A 90 1.39 -94.34 -4.44
CA ARG A 90 0.44 -95.28 -3.83
C ARG A 90 -0.56 -95.85 -4.85
N ASP A 91 -1.06 -95.02 -5.76
CA ASP A 91 -2.10 -95.41 -6.72
C ASP A 91 -1.56 -95.57 -8.15
N GLY A 92 -0.28 -95.24 -8.40
CA GLY A 92 0.34 -95.27 -9.73
C GLY A 92 -0.26 -94.27 -10.73
N ALA A 93 -1.05 -93.30 -10.26
CA ALA A 93 -1.73 -92.33 -11.12
C ALA A 93 -0.86 -91.09 -11.34
N TYR A 94 -0.71 -90.66 -12.60
CA TYR A 94 -0.08 -89.37 -12.92
C TYR A 94 -1.02 -88.21 -12.60
N GLN A 95 -0.47 -87.15 -12.03
CA GLN A 95 -1.19 -85.96 -11.59
C GLN A 95 -0.36 -84.70 -11.84
N LEU A 96 -1.03 -83.58 -12.06
CA LEU A 96 -0.40 -82.27 -12.12
C LEU A 96 -0.55 -81.57 -10.77
N TYR A 97 0.59 -81.20 -10.19
CA TYR A 97 0.66 -80.40 -8.96
C TYR A 97 0.67 -78.93 -9.33
N ALA A 98 -0.49 -78.28 -9.21
CA ALA A 98 -0.71 -76.91 -9.61
C ALA A 98 -0.03 -75.94 -8.64
N ARG A 99 0.76 -75.03 -9.19
CA ARG A 99 1.35 -73.88 -8.48
C ARG A 99 0.56 -72.61 -8.77
N GLU A 100 0.04 -72.47 -9.98
CA GLU A 100 -0.72 -71.31 -10.43
C GLU A 100 -1.95 -71.76 -11.22
N LEU A 101 -3.06 -71.04 -11.05
CA LEU A 101 -4.31 -71.29 -11.74
C LEU A 101 -4.88 -69.95 -12.19
N GLN A 102 -5.19 -69.82 -13.47
CA GLN A 102 -5.73 -68.61 -14.08
C GLN A 102 -6.95 -68.97 -14.95
N PRO A 103 -8.00 -68.13 -15.03
CA PRO A 103 -9.12 -68.37 -15.94
C PRO A 103 -8.71 -68.11 -17.40
N ASP A 104 -9.05 -69.03 -18.30
CA ASP A 104 -8.76 -68.97 -19.74
C ASP A 104 -9.85 -68.15 -20.45
N GLY A 105 -9.68 -66.82 -20.47
CA GLY A 105 -10.62 -65.87 -21.09
C GLY A 105 -10.24 -64.39 -20.91
N ILE A 106 -9.49 -64.06 -19.85
CA ILE A 106 -9.12 -62.66 -19.53
C ILE A 106 -8.07 -62.09 -20.48
N GLY A 107 -7.12 -62.89 -20.99
CA GLY A 107 -6.01 -62.40 -21.80
C GLY A 107 -6.40 -61.73 -23.11
N ALA A 108 -7.40 -62.26 -23.82
CA ALA A 108 -7.87 -61.69 -25.09
C ALA A 108 -8.68 -60.39 -24.88
N LEU A 109 -9.54 -60.36 -23.85
CA LEU A 109 -10.29 -59.17 -23.46
C LEU A 109 -9.35 -58.07 -22.95
N PHE A 110 -8.38 -58.42 -22.11
CA PHE A 110 -7.39 -57.46 -21.61
C PHE A 110 -6.54 -56.87 -22.74
N LEU A 111 -6.09 -57.69 -23.69
CA LEU A 111 -5.37 -57.21 -24.87
C LEU A 111 -6.23 -56.27 -25.72
N ALA A 112 -7.51 -56.62 -25.97
CA ALA A 112 -8.44 -55.77 -26.70
C ALA A 112 -8.71 -54.43 -25.98
N PHE A 113 -8.77 -54.47 -24.65
CA PHE A 113 -8.93 -53.27 -23.81
C PHE A 113 -7.72 -52.34 -23.92
N GLU A 114 -6.50 -52.85 -23.75
CA GLU A 114 -5.29 -52.03 -23.85
C GLU A 114 -5.11 -51.45 -25.26
N GLN A 115 -5.37 -52.24 -26.31
CA GLN A 115 -5.34 -51.75 -27.69
C GLN A 115 -6.35 -50.61 -27.94
N LEU A 116 -7.59 -50.77 -27.46
CA LEU A 116 -8.62 -49.75 -27.62
C LEU A 116 -8.30 -48.49 -26.79
N LYS A 117 -7.82 -48.68 -25.56
CA LYS A 117 -7.40 -47.59 -24.69
C LYS A 117 -6.30 -46.77 -25.33
N GLU A 118 -5.26 -47.41 -25.87
CA GLU A 118 -4.16 -46.71 -26.55
C GLU A 118 -4.67 -45.95 -27.78
N LYS A 119 -5.50 -46.58 -28.62
CA LYS A 119 -6.13 -45.95 -29.80
C LYS A 119 -6.90 -44.68 -29.42
N LEU A 120 -7.82 -44.77 -28.46
CA LEU A 120 -8.65 -43.64 -28.04
C LEU A 120 -7.85 -42.55 -27.30
N GLN A 121 -6.79 -42.94 -26.61
CA GLN A 121 -5.85 -42.00 -25.99
C GLN A 121 -5.08 -41.20 -27.04
N GLN A 122 -4.62 -41.84 -28.11
CA GLN A 122 -3.93 -41.17 -29.23
C GLN A 122 -4.85 -40.21 -30.01
N GLU A 123 -6.12 -40.57 -30.19
CA GLU A 123 -7.16 -39.67 -30.70
C GLU A 123 -7.49 -38.52 -29.72
N GLY A 124 -6.90 -38.58 -28.52
CA GLY A 124 -7.00 -37.57 -27.50
C GLY A 124 -8.23 -37.69 -26.63
N LEU A 125 -9.14 -38.66 -26.81
CA LEU A 125 -10.49 -38.73 -26.20
C LEU A 125 -10.51 -38.74 -24.66
N PHE A 126 -9.38 -38.93 -23.99
CA PHE A 126 -9.24 -38.87 -22.53
C PHE A 126 -8.73 -37.53 -21.96
N ALA A 127 -8.31 -36.58 -22.82
CA ALA A 127 -7.86 -35.25 -22.42
C ALA A 127 -8.81 -34.54 -21.44
N SER A 128 -8.24 -34.04 -20.34
CA SER A 128 -8.96 -33.33 -19.26
C SER A 128 -9.67 -32.07 -19.74
N GLU A 129 -9.16 -31.41 -20.79
CA GLU A 129 -9.71 -30.18 -21.36
C GLU A 129 -11.11 -30.34 -21.93
N ARG A 130 -11.50 -31.56 -22.32
CA ARG A 130 -12.86 -31.86 -22.79
C ARG A 130 -13.85 -32.14 -21.67
N LYS A 131 -13.35 -32.46 -20.47
CA LYS A 131 -14.21 -32.88 -19.36
C LYS A 131 -14.99 -31.68 -18.84
N ARG A 132 -16.32 -31.80 -18.89
CA ARG A 132 -17.28 -30.77 -18.47
C ARG A 132 -17.43 -30.76 -16.95
N VAL A 133 -17.60 -29.56 -16.39
CA VAL A 133 -17.85 -29.39 -14.96
C VAL A 133 -19.30 -29.76 -14.64
N LEU A 134 -19.53 -30.49 -13.54
CA LEU A 134 -20.88 -30.83 -13.11
C LEU A 134 -21.66 -29.58 -12.69
N PRO A 135 -22.95 -29.48 -13.06
CA PRO A 135 -23.82 -28.43 -12.56
C PRO A 135 -23.97 -28.57 -11.04
N ARG A 136 -23.83 -27.45 -10.32
CA ARG A 136 -23.91 -27.46 -8.85
C ARG A 136 -25.32 -27.76 -8.32
N PHE A 137 -26.35 -27.42 -9.08
CA PHE A 137 -27.76 -27.60 -8.73
C PHE A 137 -28.53 -28.11 -9.95
N PRO A 138 -28.38 -29.40 -10.31
CA PRO A 138 -29.12 -29.96 -11.44
C PRO A 138 -30.62 -30.00 -11.12
N LYS A 139 -31.46 -29.55 -12.05
CA LYS A 139 -32.91 -29.72 -12.00
C LYS A 139 -33.29 -31.14 -12.40
N THR A 140 -32.70 -31.64 -13.47
CA THR A 140 -33.03 -32.95 -14.04
C THR A 140 -31.78 -33.79 -14.24
N ILE A 141 -31.81 -35.01 -13.71
CA ILE A 141 -30.70 -35.97 -13.76
C ILE A 141 -31.12 -37.14 -14.65
N GLY A 142 -30.39 -37.34 -15.73
CA GLY A 142 -30.56 -38.48 -16.61
C GLY A 142 -29.88 -39.71 -16.04
N VAL A 143 -30.54 -40.87 -16.07
CA VAL A 143 -29.96 -42.13 -15.59
C VAL A 143 -30.09 -43.18 -16.68
N VAL A 144 -28.94 -43.70 -17.14
CA VAL A 144 -28.85 -44.80 -18.10
C VAL A 144 -28.41 -46.05 -17.36
N THR A 145 -29.38 -46.90 -17.03
CA THR A 145 -29.12 -48.18 -16.36
C THR A 145 -30.28 -49.15 -16.55
N SER A 146 -30.17 -50.37 -16.02
CA SER A 146 -31.25 -51.36 -16.04
C SER A 146 -32.43 -50.91 -15.16
N PRO A 147 -33.69 -51.03 -15.64
CA PRO A 147 -34.87 -50.61 -14.88
C PRO A 147 -35.14 -51.46 -13.63
N THR A 148 -34.61 -52.67 -13.54
CA THR A 148 -34.92 -53.65 -12.48
C THR A 148 -33.75 -53.95 -11.53
N GLY A 149 -32.67 -53.17 -11.57
CA GLY A 149 -31.44 -53.42 -10.78
C GLY A 149 -31.35 -52.71 -9.42
N ALA A 150 -30.36 -53.11 -8.60
CA ALA A 150 -30.01 -52.39 -7.37
C ALA A 150 -29.47 -50.98 -7.67
N ALA A 151 -28.70 -50.83 -8.75
CA ALA A 151 -28.09 -49.56 -9.14
C ALA A 151 -29.10 -48.40 -9.30
N ILE A 152 -30.24 -48.63 -9.96
CA ILE A 152 -31.26 -47.59 -10.11
C ILE A 152 -31.90 -47.23 -8.76
N ARG A 153 -32.13 -48.23 -7.88
CA ARG A 153 -32.69 -47.98 -6.54
C ARG A 153 -31.72 -47.18 -5.68
N ASP A 154 -30.43 -47.50 -5.73
CA ASP A 154 -29.39 -46.80 -5.00
C ASP A 154 -29.27 -45.34 -5.47
N ILE A 155 -29.28 -45.12 -6.79
CA ILE A 155 -29.27 -43.77 -7.38
C ILE A 155 -30.51 -42.97 -6.95
N ILE A 156 -31.71 -43.54 -7.11
CA ILE A 156 -32.96 -42.85 -6.75
C ILE A 156 -32.99 -42.52 -5.25
N THR A 157 -32.68 -43.49 -4.39
CA THR A 157 -32.73 -43.32 -2.94
C THR A 157 -31.74 -42.26 -2.48
N THR A 158 -30.52 -42.26 -3.04
CA THR A 158 -29.47 -41.31 -2.69
C THR A 158 -29.81 -39.90 -3.13
N ILE A 159 -30.28 -39.72 -4.38
CA ILE A 159 -30.73 -38.42 -4.88
C ILE A 159 -31.91 -37.92 -4.08
N LYS A 160 -32.94 -38.74 -3.83
CA LYS A 160 -34.12 -38.31 -3.07
C LYS A 160 -33.81 -37.98 -1.61
N ARG A 161 -32.81 -38.63 -1.01
CA ARG A 161 -32.32 -38.30 0.34
C ARG A 161 -31.50 -37.01 0.36
N ARG A 162 -30.55 -36.83 -0.57
CA ARG A 162 -29.61 -35.69 -0.55
C ARG A 162 -30.14 -34.43 -1.24
N TYR A 163 -31.00 -34.58 -2.22
CA TYR A 163 -31.51 -33.48 -3.04
C TYR A 163 -32.91 -33.81 -3.61
N PRO A 164 -33.96 -33.82 -2.77
CA PRO A 164 -35.31 -34.29 -3.13
C PRO A 164 -35.95 -33.58 -4.34
N GLN A 165 -35.54 -32.33 -4.57
CA GLN A 165 -36.07 -31.44 -5.61
C GLN A 165 -35.57 -31.73 -7.03
N ALA A 166 -34.54 -32.58 -7.20
CA ALA A 166 -34.18 -33.04 -8.53
C ALA A 166 -35.20 -34.03 -9.09
N GLU A 167 -35.47 -33.87 -10.37
CA GLU A 167 -36.18 -34.82 -11.21
C GLU A 167 -35.21 -35.87 -11.73
N ILE A 168 -35.66 -37.12 -11.80
CA ILE A 168 -34.85 -38.25 -12.27
C ILE A 168 -35.51 -38.78 -13.53
N MET A 169 -34.79 -38.71 -14.65
CA MET A 169 -35.22 -39.25 -15.93
C MET A 169 -34.47 -40.55 -16.22
N LEU A 170 -35.17 -41.68 -16.09
CA LEU A 170 -34.61 -43.00 -16.40
C LEU A 170 -34.76 -43.31 -17.89
N ALA A 171 -33.64 -43.53 -18.59
CA ALA A 171 -33.64 -44.17 -19.89
C ALA A 171 -33.20 -45.64 -19.70
N PRO A 172 -34.14 -46.60 -19.75
CA PRO A 172 -33.82 -48.00 -19.49
C PRO A 172 -32.87 -48.54 -20.56
N ALA A 173 -31.76 -49.13 -20.12
CA ALA A 173 -30.77 -49.74 -21.00
C ALA A 173 -30.42 -51.15 -20.55
N ILE A 174 -30.17 -52.02 -21.53
CA ILE A 174 -29.50 -53.30 -21.29
C ILE A 174 -28.03 -52.99 -21.01
N VAL A 175 -27.55 -53.38 -19.82
CA VAL A 175 -26.20 -53.03 -19.30
C VAL A 175 -25.24 -54.22 -19.25
N GLN A 176 -25.65 -55.37 -19.79
CA GLN A 176 -24.86 -56.60 -19.85
C GLN A 176 -25.21 -57.42 -21.10
N GLY A 177 -24.25 -58.20 -21.59
CA GLY A 177 -24.41 -59.03 -22.78
C GLY A 177 -24.12 -58.30 -24.10
N VAL A 178 -24.24 -59.02 -25.21
CA VAL A 178 -23.81 -58.57 -26.54
C VAL A 178 -24.63 -57.39 -27.07
N GLU A 179 -25.90 -57.28 -26.66
CA GLU A 179 -26.79 -56.19 -27.10
C GLU A 179 -26.63 -54.90 -26.28
N ALA A 180 -25.86 -54.94 -25.18
CA ALA A 180 -25.74 -53.82 -24.25
C ALA A 180 -25.14 -52.55 -24.87
N PRO A 181 -24.04 -52.59 -25.66
CA PRO A 181 -23.47 -51.38 -26.26
C PRO A 181 -24.49 -50.60 -27.09
N ALA A 182 -25.23 -51.28 -27.97
CA ALA A 182 -26.27 -50.66 -28.80
C ALA A 182 -27.42 -50.07 -27.95
N SER A 183 -27.81 -50.75 -26.86
CA SER A 183 -28.84 -50.25 -25.96
C SER A 183 -28.39 -49.00 -25.18
N ILE A 184 -27.15 -48.98 -24.68
CA ILE A 184 -26.58 -47.85 -23.95
C ILE A 184 -26.49 -46.63 -24.86
N ILE A 185 -26.02 -46.80 -26.10
CA ILE A 185 -25.93 -45.70 -27.09
C ILE A 185 -27.31 -45.11 -27.38
N ARG A 186 -28.34 -45.94 -27.57
CA ARG A 186 -29.71 -45.45 -27.77
C ARG A 186 -30.22 -44.67 -26.56
N ALA A 187 -29.98 -45.16 -25.35
CA ALA A 187 -30.40 -44.49 -24.13
C ALA A 187 -29.69 -43.14 -23.92
N ILE A 188 -28.38 -43.07 -24.17
CA ILE A 188 -27.60 -41.81 -24.12
C ILE A 188 -28.15 -40.81 -25.14
N ARG A 189 -28.39 -41.23 -26.38
CA ARG A 189 -28.95 -40.36 -27.42
C ARG A 189 -30.36 -39.90 -27.06
N HIS A 190 -31.16 -40.76 -26.47
CA HIS A 190 -32.51 -40.43 -26.04
C HIS A 190 -32.51 -39.39 -24.93
N ILE A 191 -31.67 -39.53 -23.90
CA ILE A 191 -31.54 -38.53 -22.82
C ILE A 191 -31.12 -37.15 -23.38
N ASN A 192 -30.19 -37.13 -24.33
CA ASN A 192 -29.74 -35.88 -24.96
C ASN A 192 -30.82 -35.17 -25.78
N GLN A 193 -31.99 -35.77 -26.03
CA GLN A 193 -33.14 -35.10 -26.67
C GLN A 193 -33.97 -34.27 -25.68
N TYR A 194 -33.76 -34.45 -24.38
CA TYR A 194 -34.50 -33.77 -23.32
C TYR A 194 -33.61 -32.78 -22.57
N GLN A 195 -34.24 -31.89 -21.80
CA GLN A 195 -33.52 -30.96 -20.92
C GLN A 195 -33.05 -31.70 -19.66
N VAL A 196 -31.85 -32.25 -19.74
CA VAL A 196 -31.13 -32.89 -18.64
C VAL A 196 -29.87 -32.08 -18.34
N ASP A 197 -29.53 -31.91 -17.06
CA ASP A 197 -28.35 -31.12 -16.66
C ASP A 197 -27.10 -31.99 -16.46
N VAL A 198 -27.29 -33.25 -16.07
CA VAL A 198 -26.22 -34.23 -15.84
C VAL A 198 -26.75 -35.64 -16.09
N MET A 199 -25.92 -36.52 -16.64
CA MET A 199 -26.27 -37.91 -16.92
C MET A 199 -25.38 -38.87 -16.12
N ILE A 200 -25.98 -39.87 -15.49
CA ILE A 200 -25.29 -40.99 -14.87
C ILE A 200 -25.43 -42.20 -15.78
N VAL A 201 -24.31 -42.74 -16.24
CA VAL A 201 -24.27 -43.97 -17.04
C VAL A 201 -23.58 -45.02 -16.19
N GLY A 202 -24.27 -46.12 -15.92
CA GLY A 202 -23.69 -47.12 -15.04
C GLY A 202 -24.56 -48.33 -14.81
N ARG A 203 -24.03 -49.22 -13.99
CA ARG A 203 -24.66 -50.50 -13.67
C ARG A 203 -24.30 -50.89 -12.23
N GLY A 204 -24.95 -51.92 -11.69
CA GLY A 204 -24.55 -52.49 -10.39
C GLY A 204 -23.24 -53.28 -10.46
N GLY A 205 -22.84 -53.92 -9.36
CA GLY A 205 -21.66 -54.79 -9.37
C GLY A 205 -21.72 -55.93 -10.41
N GLY A 206 -20.63 -56.66 -10.57
CA GLY A 206 -20.55 -57.88 -11.37
C GLY A 206 -19.14 -58.14 -11.90
N SER A 207 -18.98 -59.20 -12.69
CA SER A 207 -17.67 -59.62 -13.19
C SER A 207 -17.17 -58.71 -14.32
N ILE A 208 -15.86 -58.71 -14.56
CA ILE A 208 -15.22 -58.01 -15.69
C ILE A 208 -15.89 -58.31 -17.04
N GLU A 209 -16.35 -59.55 -17.23
CA GLU A 209 -17.02 -59.98 -18.47
C GLU A 209 -18.35 -59.26 -18.66
N GLU A 210 -19.08 -59.02 -17.58
CA GLU A 210 -20.35 -58.32 -17.63
C GLU A 210 -20.15 -56.81 -17.81
N LEU A 211 -19.03 -56.25 -17.31
CA LEU A 211 -18.64 -54.84 -17.50
C LEU A 211 -18.15 -54.55 -18.93
N TRP A 212 -17.90 -55.58 -19.73
CA TRP A 212 -17.28 -55.47 -21.05
C TRP A 212 -18.05 -54.57 -22.03
N ALA A 213 -19.37 -54.47 -21.88
CA ALA A 213 -20.21 -53.59 -22.70
C ALA A 213 -19.79 -52.10 -22.63
N PHE A 214 -19.12 -51.69 -21.56
CA PHE A 214 -18.61 -50.33 -21.36
C PHE A 214 -17.18 -50.13 -21.88
N ASN A 215 -16.55 -51.19 -22.40
CA ASN A 215 -15.29 -51.16 -23.15
C ASN A 215 -15.51 -51.13 -24.66
N ASP A 216 -16.72 -50.83 -25.13
CA ASP A 216 -17.05 -50.71 -26.55
C ASP A 216 -16.70 -49.32 -27.09
N GLU A 217 -16.06 -49.26 -28.27
CA GLU A 217 -15.65 -48.00 -28.90
C GLU A 217 -16.84 -47.08 -29.22
N ALA A 218 -17.97 -47.64 -29.67
CA ALA A 218 -19.14 -46.85 -30.02
C ALA A 218 -19.83 -46.26 -28.79
N VAL A 219 -19.81 -46.97 -27.65
CA VAL A 219 -20.27 -46.44 -26.36
C VAL A 219 -19.37 -45.29 -25.91
N ALA A 220 -18.04 -45.46 -26.00
CA ALA A 220 -17.09 -44.43 -25.63
C ALA A 220 -17.30 -43.14 -26.44
N ARG A 221 -17.45 -43.26 -27.76
CA ARG A 221 -17.76 -42.12 -28.64
C ARG A 221 -19.12 -41.50 -28.35
N ALA A 222 -20.13 -42.28 -27.98
CA ALA A 222 -21.44 -41.76 -27.61
C ALA A 222 -21.40 -40.93 -26.31
N ILE A 223 -20.60 -41.34 -25.32
CA ILE A 223 -20.37 -40.57 -24.09
C ILE A 223 -19.70 -39.24 -24.42
N VAL A 224 -18.63 -39.25 -25.23
CA VAL A 224 -17.93 -38.02 -25.63
C VAL A 224 -18.85 -37.07 -26.42
N ALA A 225 -19.70 -37.62 -27.29
CA ALA A 225 -20.66 -36.85 -28.08
C ALA A 225 -21.88 -36.35 -27.27
N SER A 226 -22.01 -36.73 -25.99
CA SER A 226 -23.07 -36.23 -25.12
C SER A 226 -23.03 -34.71 -25.00
N GLN A 227 -24.18 -34.07 -24.95
CA GLN A 227 -24.31 -32.60 -24.78
C GLN A 227 -24.24 -32.20 -23.30
N VAL A 228 -24.55 -33.14 -22.41
CA VAL A 228 -24.58 -32.98 -20.96
C VAL A 228 -23.38 -33.68 -20.33
N PRO A 229 -22.88 -33.21 -19.16
CA PRO A 229 -21.83 -33.89 -18.44
C PRO A 229 -22.25 -35.31 -18.02
N VAL A 230 -21.35 -36.26 -18.16
CA VAL A 230 -21.56 -37.69 -17.93
C VAL A 230 -20.72 -38.19 -16.76
N ILE A 231 -21.39 -38.83 -15.81
CA ILE A 231 -20.78 -39.54 -14.70
C ILE A 231 -20.81 -41.03 -15.01
N SER A 232 -19.64 -41.66 -15.12
CA SER A 232 -19.54 -43.12 -15.23
C SER A 232 -19.63 -43.76 -13.85
N ALA A 233 -20.46 -44.79 -13.74
CA ALA A 233 -20.75 -45.53 -12.51
C ALA A 233 -20.76 -47.04 -12.78
N VAL A 234 -19.70 -47.53 -13.43
CA VAL A 234 -19.64 -48.89 -14.00
C VAL A 234 -18.79 -49.84 -13.15
N GLY A 235 -17.56 -49.47 -12.81
CA GLY A 235 -16.60 -50.33 -12.13
C GLY A 235 -16.54 -50.15 -10.60
N HIS A 236 -15.89 -51.09 -9.92
CA HIS A 236 -15.47 -50.95 -8.51
C HIS A 236 -14.15 -50.16 -8.43
N GLU A 237 -13.61 -49.94 -7.23
CA GLU A 237 -12.40 -49.12 -7.02
C GLU A 237 -11.22 -49.51 -7.94
N THR A 238 -11.04 -50.80 -8.22
CA THR A 238 -9.92 -51.35 -9.03
C THR A 238 -10.24 -51.56 -10.51
N ASP A 239 -11.51 -51.60 -10.91
CA ASP A 239 -11.91 -51.97 -12.27
C ASP A 239 -12.16 -50.70 -13.08
N TYR A 240 -11.30 -50.43 -14.05
CA TYR A 240 -11.44 -49.29 -14.97
C TYR A 240 -11.97 -49.76 -16.32
N THR A 241 -12.98 -49.07 -16.82
CA THR A 241 -13.52 -49.27 -18.16
C THR A 241 -13.19 -48.09 -19.07
N ILE A 242 -13.28 -48.29 -20.39
CA ILE A 242 -13.09 -47.20 -21.36
C ILE A 242 -14.11 -46.07 -21.11
N ALA A 243 -15.36 -46.43 -20.78
CA ALA A 243 -16.39 -45.47 -20.38
C ALA A 243 -15.94 -44.55 -19.22
N ASP A 244 -15.20 -45.08 -18.23
CA ASP A 244 -14.68 -44.28 -17.11
C ASP A 244 -13.62 -43.26 -17.54
N PHE A 245 -12.81 -43.58 -18.55
CA PHE A 245 -11.78 -42.68 -19.07
C PHE A 245 -12.38 -41.53 -19.89
N VAL A 246 -13.38 -41.84 -20.73
CA VAL A 246 -14.04 -40.83 -21.57
C VAL A 246 -15.07 -39.99 -20.84
N ALA A 247 -15.65 -40.48 -19.74
CA ALA A 247 -16.61 -39.73 -18.95
C ALA A 247 -15.97 -38.47 -18.32
N ASP A 248 -16.81 -37.48 -18.05
CA ASP A 248 -16.39 -36.24 -17.42
C ASP A 248 -15.93 -36.51 -15.98
N ILE A 249 -16.66 -37.36 -15.26
CA ILE A 249 -16.33 -37.81 -13.91
C ILE A 249 -16.55 -39.31 -13.77
N ARG A 250 -15.64 -39.97 -13.04
CA ARG A 250 -15.78 -41.38 -12.64
C ARG A 250 -16.28 -41.46 -11.20
N ALA A 251 -17.20 -42.39 -10.95
CA ALA A 251 -17.63 -42.82 -9.63
C ALA A 251 -17.46 -44.34 -9.50
N ALA A 252 -16.94 -44.80 -8.34
CA ALA A 252 -16.71 -46.22 -8.07
C ALA A 252 -17.99 -47.02 -7.78
N THR A 253 -19.13 -46.35 -7.59
CA THR A 253 -20.43 -47.00 -7.37
C THR A 253 -21.57 -46.12 -7.89
N PRO A 254 -22.74 -46.70 -8.23
CA PRO A 254 -23.97 -45.95 -8.51
C PRO A 254 -24.34 -44.96 -7.39
N THR A 255 -24.14 -45.35 -6.13
CA THR A 255 -24.36 -44.48 -4.96
C THR A 255 -23.42 -43.28 -4.99
N ALA A 256 -22.11 -43.49 -5.18
CA ALA A 256 -21.14 -42.41 -5.28
C ALA A 256 -21.44 -41.49 -6.47
N ALA A 257 -21.91 -42.04 -7.59
CA ALA A 257 -22.30 -41.25 -8.76
C ALA A 257 -23.47 -40.32 -8.44
N ALA A 258 -24.49 -40.83 -7.75
CA ALA A 258 -25.61 -40.04 -7.27
C ALA A 258 -25.16 -38.95 -6.29
N GLU A 259 -24.23 -39.24 -5.39
CA GLU A 259 -23.66 -38.27 -4.45
C GLU A 259 -22.87 -37.15 -5.13
N LEU A 260 -22.13 -37.47 -6.20
CA LEU A 260 -21.39 -36.48 -6.99
C LEU A 260 -22.32 -35.63 -7.86
N ALA A 261 -23.43 -36.21 -8.34
CA ALA A 261 -24.38 -35.52 -9.20
C ALA A 261 -25.13 -34.40 -8.47
N VAL A 262 -25.38 -34.54 -7.16
CA VAL A 262 -26.26 -33.61 -6.43
C VAL A 262 -25.63 -33.04 -5.16
N PRO A 263 -25.94 -31.78 -4.81
CA PRO A 263 -25.50 -31.20 -3.54
C PRO A 263 -26.32 -31.78 -2.37
N HIS A 264 -25.82 -31.61 -1.14
CA HIS A 264 -26.54 -31.99 0.07
C HIS A 264 -27.45 -30.85 0.56
N TYR A 265 -28.77 -31.03 0.50
CA TYR A 265 -29.72 -29.97 0.82
C TYR A 265 -29.65 -29.49 2.29
N LEU A 266 -29.31 -30.39 3.23
CA LEU A 266 -29.19 -30.05 4.66
C LEU A 266 -28.06 -29.06 4.92
N GLU A 267 -26.90 -29.24 4.28
CA GLU A 267 -25.77 -28.30 4.38
C GLU A 267 -26.16 -26.90 3.87
N TRP A 268 -26.96 -26.85 2.81
CA TRP A 268 -27.46 -25.57 2.29
C TRP A 268 -28.48 -24.92 3.22
N LEU A 269 -29.37 -25.70 3.82
CA LEU A 269 -30.32 -25.21 4.81
C LEU A 269 -29.60 -24.64 6.05
N GLU A 270 -28.57 -25.34 6.54
CA GLU A 270 -27.71 -24.85 7.62
C GLU A 270 -26.99 -23.56 7.22
N ARG A 271 -26.47 -23.50 5.99
CA ARG A 271 -25.80 -22.30 5.49
C ARG A 271 -26.73 -21.10 5.39
N ILE A 272 -27.99 -21.30 4.97
CA ILE A 272 -29.02 -20.25 4.98
C ILE A 272 -29.27 -19.78 6.41
N LYS A 273 -29.44 -20.68 7.37
CA LYS A 273 -29.60 -20.31 8.79
C LYS A 273 -28.41 -19.53 9.32
N GLN A 274 -27.18 -19.93 8.98
CA GLN A 274 -25.97 -19.19 9.38
C GLN A 274 -25.93 -17.78 8.79
N LEU A 275 -26.31 -17.63 7.52
CA LEU A 275 -26.40 -16.32 6.86
C LEU A 275 -27.45 -15.42 7.52
N ASP A 276 -28.59 -15.98 7.91
CA ASP A 276 -29.65 -15.26 8.62
C ASP A 276 -29.18 -14.77 10.01
N HIS A 277 -28.54 -15.65 10.80
CA HIS A 277 -27.94 -15.25 12.08
C HIS A 277 -26.84 -14.19 11.93
N ARG A 278 -26.10 -14.21 10.81
CA ARG A 278 -25.09 -13.20 10.50
C ARG A 278 -25.73 -11.87 10.12
N LEU A 279 -26.79 -11.89 9.32
CA LEU A 279 -27.56 -10.70 8.95
C LEU A 279 -28.15 -10.02 10.19
N ALA A 280 -28.82 -10.79 11.04
CA ALA A 280 -29.42 -10.27 12.28
C ALA A 280 -28.39 -9.60 13.19
N ARG A 281 -27.21 -10.24 13.37
CA ARG A 281 -26.11 -9.67 14.14
C ARG A 281 -25.56 -8.39 13.52
N ALA A 282 -25.33 -8.37 12.20
CA ALA A 282 -24.83 -7.18 11.52
C ALA A 282 -25.80 -5.99 11.66
N LEU A 283 -27.10 -6.23 11.53
CA LEU A 283 -28.14 -5.22 11.74
C LEU A 283 -28.15 -4.72 13.19
N GLN A 284 -28.05 -5.62 14.17
CA GLN A 284 -28.02 -5.24 15.58
C GLN A 284 -26.78 -4.40 15.91
N THR A 285 -25.61 -4.77 15.40
CA THR A 285 -24.37 -3.99 15.56
C THR A 285 -24.50 -2.61 14.94
N GLN A 286 -24.99 -2.52 13.70
CA GLN A 286 -25.21 -1.22 13.05
C GLN A 286 -26.20 -0.35 13.82
N LEU A 287 -27.32 -0.92 14.28
CA LEU A 287 -28.31 -0.18 15.05
C LEU A 287 -27.72 0.34 16.36
N GLN A 288 -26.92 -0.48 17.04
CA GLN A 288 -26.25 -0.08 18.28
C GLN A 288 -25.24 1.04 18.04
N GLU A 289 -24.41 0.95 17.00
CA GLU A 289 -23.47 2.01 16.63
C GLU A 289 -24.18 3.33 16.33
N LYS A 290 -25.27 3.29 15.57
CA LYS A 290 -26.08 4.48 15.26
C LYS A 290 -26.74 5.05 16.50
N ARG A 291 -27.26 4.22 17.41
CA ARG A 291 -27.80 4.66 18.71
C ARG A 291 -26.74 5.34 19.56
N THR A 292 -25.56 4.72 19.69
CA THR A 292 -24.45 5.32 20.44
C THR A 292 -23.97 6.63 19.82
N HIS A 293 -23.93 6.72 18.49
CA HIS A 293 -23.58 7.97 17.79
C HIS A 293 -24.62 9.07 18.06
N LEU A 294 -25.91 8.75 17.95
CA LEU A 294 -26.99 9.69 18.27
C LEU A 294 -26.92 10.16 19.72
N GLN A 295 -26.70 9.24 20.66
CA GLN A 295 -26.56 9.57 22.08
C GLN A 295 -25.35 10.48 22.34
N ARG A 296 -24.20 10.24 21.67
CA ARG A 296 -23.04 11.15 21.75
C ARG A 296 -23.36 12.53 21.19
N LEU A 297 -24.05 12.63 20.07
CA LEU A 297 -24.46 13.93 19.50
C LEU A 297 -25.41 14.66 20.44
N GLN A 298 -26.43 13.97 20.97
CA GLN A 298 -27.36 14.54 21.96
C GLN A 298 -26.66 14.98 23.24
N GLN A 299 -25.59 14.28 23.65
CA GLN A 299 -24.80 14.64 24.83
C GLN A 299 -23.70 15.67 24.56
N SER A 300 -23.42 15.99 23.30
CA SER A 300 -22.39 16.94 22.91
C SER A 300 -22.71 18.31 23.49
N TYR A 301 -21.70 18.94 24.10
CA TYR A 301 -21.80 20.27 24.71
C TYR A 301 -22.35 21.32 23.74
N GLY A 302 -22.00 21.21 22.45
CA GLY A 302 -22.49 22.12 21.41
C GLY A 302 -23.99 22.05 21.14
N LEU A 303 -24.61 20.88 21.33
CA LEU A 303 -26.06 20.67 21.15
C LEU A 303 -26.82 20.82 22.47
N LYS A 304 -26.19 20.54 23.62
CA LYS A 304 -26.79 20.73 24.95
C LYS A 304 -26.94 22.19 25.36
N ASN A 305 -25.97 23.04 25.03
CA ASN A 305 -26.00 24.45 25.42
C ASN A 305 -25.46 25.37 24.29
N PRO A 306 -26.12 25.39 23.12
CA PRO A 306 -25.71 26.25 22.01
C PRO A 306 -25.77 27.74 22.40
N LEU A 307 -26.77 28.14 23.18
CA LEU A 307 -26.92 29.52 23.66
C LEU A 307 -25.76 29.96 24.53
N ARG A 308 -25.27 29.09 25.43
CA ARG A 308 -24.12 29.41 26.30
C ARG A 308 -22.84 29.71 25.51
N ARG A 309 -22.59 28.98 24.41
CA ARG A 309 -21.45 29.28 23.52
C ARG A 309 -21.57 30.64 22.83
N VAL A 310 -22.80 31.04 22.50
CA VAL A 310 -23.07 32.37 21.94
C VAL A 310 -22.92 33.44 23.01
N GLU A 311 -23.42 33.20 24.22
CA GLU A 311 -23.29 34.10 25.37
C GLU A 311 -21.83 34.34 25.76
N GLU A 312 -21.00 33.30 25.87
CA GLU A 312 -19.56 33.43 26.15
C GLU A 312 -18.85 34.27 25.08
N ARG A 313 -19.22 34.11 23.80
CA ARG A 313 -18.69 34.94 22.71
C ARG A 313 -19.20 36.37 22.79
N ARG A 314 -20.48 36.58 23.16
CA ARG A 314 -21.07 37.91 23.35
C ARG A 314 -20.37 38.65 24.48
N GLN A 315 -20.17 38.00 25.62
CA GLN A 315 -19.43 38.56 26.75
C GLN A 315 -18.00 38.94 26.37
N ARG A 316 -17.33 38.12 25.56
CA ARG A 316 -15.98 38.45 25.07
C ARG A 316 -15.98 39.65 24.13
N ILE A 317 -17.00 39.83 23.31
CA ILE A 317 -17.17 41.04 22.49
C ILE A 317 -17.37 42.25 23.40
N ASP A 318 -18.21 42.15 24.42
CA ASP A 318 -18.47 43.24 25.37
C ASP A 318 -17.18 43.65 26.11
N GLU A 319 -16.40 42.69 26.62
CA GLU A 319 -15.12 42.94 27.27
C GLU A 319 -14.10 43.63 26.35
N VAL A 320 -13.96 43.15 25.12
CA VAL A 320 -13.05 43.74 24.13
C VAL A 320 -13.51 45.16 23.75
N THR A 321 -14.81 45.38 23.64
CA THR A 321 -15.40 46.69 23.30
C THR A 321 -15.17 47.71 24.43
N LEU A 322 -15.38 47.30 25.68
CA LEU A 322 -15.09 48.13 26.86
C LEU A 322 -13.60 48.47 26.94
N ARG A 323 -12.72 47.48 26.75
CA ARG A 323 -11.27 47.67 26.76
C ARG A 323 -10.82 48.60 25.64
N LEU A 324 -11.33 48.43 24.42
CA LEU A 324 -11.05 49.32 23.30
C LEU A 324 -11.48 50.76 23.60
N SER A 325 -12.69 50.95 24.11
CA SER A 325 -13.23 52.27 24.45
C SER A 325 -12.38 52.98 25.51
N ALA A 326 -11.94 52.26 26.54
CA ALA A 326 -11.05 52.81 27.57
C ALA A 326 -9.68 53.21 26.99
N MET A 327 -9.09 52.36 26.16
CA MET A 327 -7.79 52.63 25.53
C MET A 327 -7.85 53.83 24.58
N VAL A 328 -8.92 53.95 23.80
CA VAL A 328 -9.15 55.11 22.92
C VAL A 328 -9.28 56.39 23.74
N LYS A 329 -10.11 56.39 24.80
CA LYS A 329 -10.24 57.55 25.71
C LYS A 329 -8.90 57.96 26.31
N MET A 330 -8.14 57.02 26.86
CA MET A 330 -6.80 57.29 27.41
C MET A 330 -5.85 57.88 26.36
N LYS A 331 -5.83 57.33 25.14
CA LYS A 331 -4.96 57.81 24.07
C LYS A 331 -5.31 59.23 23.64
N VAL A 332 -6.60 59.56 23.58
CA VAL A 332 -7.08 60.93 23.28
C VAL A 332 -6.70 61.90 24.40
N VAL A 333 -6.89 61.53 25.66
CA VAL A 333 -6.51 62.36 26.82
C VAL A 333 -5.01 62.63 26.80
N ARG A 334 -4.18 61.60 26.67
CA ARG A 334 -2.71 61.74 26.61
C ARG A 334 -2.25 62.63 25.46
N LYS A 335 -2.90 62.52 24.28
CA LYS A 335 -2.60 63.39 23.14
C LYS A 335 -3.01 64.84 23.39
N ARG A 336 -4.16 65.09 24.03
CA ARG A 336 -4.59 66.44 24.44
C ARG A 336 -3.63 67.05 25.47
N GLU A 337 -3.17 66.27 26.43
CA GLU A 337 -2.18 66.70 27.42
C GLU A 337 -0.84 67.04 26.76
N GLN A 338 -0.35 66.22 25.83
CA GLN A 338 0.85 66.52 25.04
C GLN A 338 0.71 67.86 24.30
N VAL A 339 -0.41 68.08 23.60
CA VAL A 339 -0.68 69.35 22.91
C VAL A 339 -0.74 70.52 23.89
N SER A 340 -1.41 70.35 25.04
CA SER A 340 -1.49 71.37 26.09
C SER A 340 -0.11 71.72 26.65
N HIS A 341 0.74 70.71 26.88
CA HIS A 341 2.09 70.90 27.38
C HIS A 341 2.97 71.65 26.37
N VAL A 342 2.92 71.28 25.08
CA VAL A 342 3.64 72.02 24.02
C VAL A 342 3.12 73.45 23.90
N LYS A 343 1.79 73.67 23.92
CA LYS A 343 1.21 75.03 23.91
C LYS A 343 1.65 75.87 25.10
N LYS A 344 1.72 75.29 26.30
CA LYS A 344 2.21 75.98 27.51
C LYS A 344 3.69 76.34 27.39
N ARG A 345 4.55 75.41 26.95
CA ARG A 345 5.97 75.68 26.69
C ARG A 345 6.16 76.80 25.66
N LEU A 346 5.39 76.78 24.57
CA LEU A 346 5.43 77.83 23.55
C LEU A 346 5.02 79.19 24.11
N LYS A 347 3.98 79.26 24.94
CA LYS A 347 3.55 80.50 25.63
C LYS A 347 4.60 81.02 26.61
N GLN A 348 5.31 80.14 27.32
CA GLN A 348 6.34 80.52 28.29
C GLN A 348 7.58 81.13 27.63
N ILE A 349 7.94 80.68 26.43
CA ILE A 349 9.12 81.19 25.71
C ILE A 349 8.94 82.66 25.28
N ARG A 350 7.71 83.20 25.28
CA ARG A 350 7.38 84.62 24.96
C ARG A 350 8.24 85.16 23.81
N LEU A 351 8.31 84.39 22.72
CA LEU A 351 9.24 84.60 21.61
C LEU A 351 9.11 86.01 21.02
N GLU A 352 7.88 86.53 20.93
CA GLU A 352 7.59 87.90 20.48
C GLU A 352 8.27 88.96 21.33
N ARG A 353 8.27 88.79 22.66
CA ARG A 353 8.93 89.71 23.59
C ARG A 353 10.44 89.60 23.51
N GLN A 354 11.00 88.38 23.43
CA GLN A 354 12.44 88.20 23.25
C GLN A 354 12.93 88.80 21.93
N VAL A 355 12.19 88.61 20.84
CA VAL A 355 12.51 89.20 19.53
C VAL A 355 12.42 90.73 19.58
N ALA A 356 11.38 91.30 20.23
CA ALA A 356 11.25 92.75 20.40
C ALA A 356 12.39 93.34 21.25
N GLU A 357 12.75 92.70 22.37
CA GLU A 357 13.85 93.13 23.24
C GLU A 357 15.20 93.06 22.51
N ARG A 358 15.45 91.99 21.75
CA ARG A 358 16.68 91.84 20.93
C ARG A 358 16.73 92.88 19.81
N ARG A 359 15.63 93.14 19.09
CA ARG A 359 15.56 94.24 18.10
C ARG A 359 15.83 95.60 18.74
N GLY A 360 15.28 95.86 19.93
CA GLY A 360 15.57 97.08 20.69
C GLY A 360 17.02 97.18 21.15
N GLN A 361 17.70 96.07 21.46
CA GLN A 361 19.15 96.06 21.73
C GLN A 361 19.95 96.42 20.48
N VAL A 362 19.62 95.84 19.32
CA VAL A 362 20.29 96.16 18.04
C VAL A 362 20.14 97.65 17.71
N ASN A 363 18.93 98.20 17.75
CA ASN A 363 18.68 99.61 17.44
C ASN A 363 19.44 100.57 18.39
N ARG A 364 19.57 100.21 19.66
CA ARG A 364 20.37 100.97 20.64
C ARG A 364 21.86 100.92 20.32
N MET A 365 22.38 99.73 19.99
CA MET A 365 23.79 99.57 19.59
C MET A 365 24.10 100.35 18.30
N GLU A 366 23.21 100.33 17.31
CA GLU A 366 23.34 101.13 16.08
C GLU A 366 23.35 102.64 16.37
N SER A 367 22.45 103.10 17.24
CA SER A 367 22.38 104.52 17.64
C SER A 367 23.64 104.95 18.39
N GLN A 368 24.12 104.12 19.31
CA GLN A 368 25.37 104.34 20.04
C GLN A 368 26.58 104.37 19.10
N LEU A 369 26.68 103.41 18.18
CA LEU A 369 27.75 103.37 17.18
C LEU A 369 27.76 104.64 16.34
N THR A 370 26.59 105.07 15.86
CA THR A 370 26.43 106.29 15.08
C THR A 370 26.88 107.53 15.86
N GLN A 371 26.50 107.62 17.14
CA GLN A 371 26.90 108.72 18.02
C GLN A 371 28.41 108.71 18.31
N TYR A 372 29.00 107.54 18.58
CA TYR A 372 30.44 107.37 18.77
C TYR A 372 31.22 107.74 17.53
N MET A 373 30.75 107.35 16.35
CA MET A 373 31.35 107.75 15.08
C MET A 373 31.33 109.27 14.92
N LYS A 374 30.18 109.92 15.14
CA LYS A 374 30.07 111.39 15.09
C LYS A 374 31.03 112.08 16.07
N GLN A 375 31.08 111.62 17.32
CA GLN A 375 31.99 112.18 18.32
C GLN A 375 33.46 111.96 17.97
N LYS A 376 33.82 110.79 17.41
CA LYS A 376 35.19 110.49 16.99
C LYS A 376 35.62 111.40 15.85
N THR A 377 34.76 111.58 14.84
CA THR A 377 35.01 112.49 13.72
C THR A 377 35.17 113.93 14.19
N GLU A 378 34.30 114.39 15.11
CA GLU A 378 34.37 115.75 15.66
C GLU A 378 35.65 115.98 16.49
N ARG A 379 36.02 115.02 17.37
CA ARG A 379 37.27 115.12 18.13
C ARG A 379 38.50 115.13 17.22
N SER A 380 38.52 114.30 16.17
CA SER A 380 39.59 114.31 15.18
C SER A 380 39.66 115.66 14.44
N ARG A 381 38.51 116.26 14.10
CA ARG A 381 38.44 117.60 13.50
C ARG A 381 38.96 118.69 14.44
N GLN A 382 38.58 118.65 15.72
CA GLN A 382 39.07 119.59 16.74
C GLN A 382 40.58 119.46 16.98
N ALA A 383 41.10 118.23 17.06
CA ALA A 383 42.53 117.98 17.18
C ALA A 383 43.31 118.53 15.98
N TRP A 384 42.77 118.36 14.77
CA TRP A 384 43.36 118.93 13.55
C TRP A 384 43.36 120.46 13.59
N LEU A 385 42.24 121.10 13.96
CA LEU A 385 42.15 122.56 14.11
C LEU A 385 43.15 123.10 15.15
N SER A 386 43.32 122.40 16.28
CA SER A 386 44.29 122.77 17.31
C SER A 386 45.74 122.68 16.79
N LEU A 387 46.07 121.63 16.02
CA LEU A 387 47.40 121.53 15.40
C LEU A 387 47.69 122.70 14.45
N VAL A 388 46.70 123.11 13.66
CA VAL A 388 46.80 124.27 12.77
C VAL A 388 47.08 125.55 13.58
N GLN A 389 46.36 125.76 14.69
CA GLN A 389 46.59 126.90 15.59
C GLN A 389 47.97 126.89 16.24
N HIS A 390 48.48 125.73 16.66
CA HIS A 390 49.85 125.61 17.20
C HIS A 390 50.91 125.90 16.15
N LEU A 391 50.69 125.47 14.90
CA LEU A 391 51.58 125.78 13.78
C LEU A 391 51.64 127.30 13.53
N ASP A 392 50.50 127.99 13.58
CA ASP A 392 50.41 129.44 13.46
C ASP A 392 51.10 130.20 14.61
N ALA A 393 51.00 129.69 15.84
CA ALA A 393 51.58 130.31 17.04
C ALA A 393 53.12 130.30 17.06
N LEU A 394 53.76 129.37 16.35
CA LEU A 394 55.21 129.23 16.27
C LEU A 394 55.84 130.03 15.11
N SER A 395 55.05 130.84 14.39
CA SER A 395 55.54 131.66 13.27
C SER A 395 56.31 132.91 13.76
N PRO A 396 57.61 133.07 13.42
CA PRO A 396 58.48 134.16 13.90
C PRO A 396 58.02 135.58 13.54
N LEU A 397 57.09 135.72 12.60
CA LEU A 397 56.58 137.02 12.11
C LEU A 397 55.72 137.79 13.14
N ARG A 398 55.19 137.13 14.19
CA ARG A 398 54.31 137.79 15.18
C ARG A 398 55.00 138.34 16.43
N VAL A 399 56.23 137.95 16.75
CA VAL A 399 56.93 138.48 17.95
C VAL A 399 57.25 139.98 17.80
N MET A 400 57.44 140.47 16.58
CA MET A 400 57.70 141.89 16.31
C MET A 400 56.46 142.80 16.45
N GLN A 401 55.23 142.25 16.51
CA GLN A 401 53.99 143.05 16.64
C GLN A 401 53.67 143.48 18.08
N ARG A 402 54.41 143.02 19.09
CA ARG A 402 54.11 143.26 20.52
C ARG A 402 54.82 144.47 21.16
N GLY A 403 55.34 145.40 20.36
CA GLY A 403 55.70 146.75 20.85
C GLY A 403 57.00 146.89 21.63
N PHE A 404 57.96 145.97 21.49
CA PHE A 404 59.29 146.10 22.10
C PHE A 404 60.19 147.02 21.25
N SER A 405 60.78 148.06 21.85
CA SER A 405 61.80 148.93 21.24
C SER A 405 63.22 148.54 21.70
N LEU A 406 64.20 148.74 20.82
CA LEU A 406 65.61 148.42 21.08
C LEU A 406 66.42 149.72 21.18
N SER A 407 67.19 149.88 22.26
CA SER A 407 67.96 151.09 22.56
C SER A 407 69.45 150.91 22.24
N TYR A 408 70.03 151.87 21.51
CA TYR A 408 71.42 151.85 21.04
C TYR A 408 72.20 153.09 21.51
N LYS A 409 73.49 152.93 21.83
CA LYS A 409 74.48 154.00 22.01
C LYS A 409 75.65 153.72 21.08
N ASP A 410 75.99 154.69 20.22
CA ASP A 410 77.04 154.55 19.19
C ASP A 410 76.90 153.27 18.32
N ASP A 411 75.68 152.98 17.86
CA ASP A 411 75.29 151.77 17.10
C ASP A 411 75.43 150.41 17.84
N ALA A 412 75.79 150.41 19.12
CA ALA A 412 75.80 149.21 19.96
C ALA A 412 74.52 149.10 20.82
N LEU A 413 73.91 147.92 20.86
CA LEU A 413 72.68 147.67 21.61
C LEU A 413 72.96 147.67 23.11
N ILE A 414 72.32 148.56 23.85
CA ILE A 414 72.43 148.62 25.30
C ILE A 414 71.40 147.68 25.93
N LYS A 415 71.89 146.81 26.80
CA LYS A 415 71.07 145.81 27.50
C LYS A 415 70.96 146.04 29.01
N SER A 416 71.76 146.95 29.58
CA SER A 416 71.73 147.30 31.00
C SER A 416 71.96 148.80 31.18
N VAL A 417 71.43 149.34 32.26
CA VAL A 417 71.50 150.75 32.64
C VAL A 417 72.87 151.15 33.23
N ASP A 418 73.76 150.18 33.50
CA ASP A 418 75.06 150.41 34.16
C ASP A 418 76.12 151.13 33.31
N GLY A 419 75.95 151.17 31.99
CA GLY A 419 76.88 151.81 31.04
C GLY A 419 76.42 153.18 30.51
N ILE A 420 75.41 153.78 31.16
CA ILE A 420 74.80 155.04 30.74
C ILE A 420 75.11 156.10 31.80
N GLU A 421 75.64 157.24 31.37
CA GLU A 421 75.89 158.40 32.24
C GLU A 421 74.86 159.51 31.97
N VAL A 422 74.53 160.28 33.01
CA VAL A 422 73.56 161.39 32.91
C VAL A 422 74.15 162.46 32.00
N GLY A 423 73.45 162.77 30.90
CA GLY A 423 73.92 163.64 29.82
C GLY A 423 74.16 162.92 28.48
N ASP A 424 74.20 161.59 28.44
CA ASP A 424 74.43 160.82 27.21
C ASP A 424 73.27 160.92 26.20
N GLN A 425 73.59 160.87 24.90
CA GLN A 425 72.59 160.70 23.83
C GLN A 425 72.39 159.22 23.48
N LEU A 426 71.13 158.80 23.41
CA LEU A 426 70.67 157.44 23.10
C LEU A 426 69.75 157.43 21.88
N MET A 427 69.83 156.37 21.08
CA MET A 427 68.96 156.14 19.92
C MET A 427 67.99 154.98 20.19
N ILE A 428 66.69 155.26 20.21
CA ILE A 428 65.64 154.25 20.39
C ILE A 428 65.01 153.93 19.02
N ARG A 429 64.98 152.65 18.64
CA ARG A 429 64.37 152.19 17.39
C ARG A 429 63.00 151.55 17.63
N TYR A 430 61.99 152.11 16.97
CA TYR A 430 60.62 151.59 16.89
C TYR A 430 60.37 150.89 15.55
N GLN A 431 59.18 150.32 15.36
CA GLN A 431 58.78 149.67 14.11
C GLN A 431 58.74 150.65 12.92
N ASP A 432 58.49 151.93 13.20
CA ASP A 432 58.17 152.98 12.23
C ASP A 432 59.16 154.15 12.24
N GLY A 433 60.19 154.15 13.09
CA GLY A 433 61.15 155.24 13.14
C GLY A 433 62.28 155.10 14.16
N LYS A 434 63.15 156.12 14.19
CA LYS A 434 64.26 156.25 15.14
C LYS A 434 64.18 157.59 15.86
N ILE A 435 64.35 157.61 17.17
CA ILE A 435 64.30 158.82 18.01
C ILE A 435 65.64 158.95 18.76
N MET A 436 66.21 160.16 18.77
CA MET A 436 67.40 160.52 19.56
C MET A 436 66.94 161.18 20.87
N THR A 437 67.43 160.69 22.00
CA THR A 437 67.01 161.14 23.34
C THR A 437 68.22 161.39 24.23
N THR A 438 68.16 162.36 25.15
CA THR A 438 69.25 162.64 26.10
C THR A 438 68.86 162.19 27.51
N VAL A 439 69.79 161.59 28.25
CA VAL A 439 69.53 161.00 29.57
C VAL A 439 69.52 162.06 30.66
N THR A 440 68.37 162.28 31.29
CA THR A 440 68.17 163.31 32.31
C THR A 440 68.19 162.79 33.75
N ASN A 441 67.81 161.54 33.97
CA ASN A 441 67.86 160.88 35.28
C ASN A 441 68.01 159.37 35.11
N ILE A 442 68.69 158.70 36.04
CA ILE A 442 68.83 157.24 36.05
C ILE A 442 68.39 156.73 37.43
N GLU A 443 67.21 156.12 37.48
CA GLU A 443 66.74 155.38 38.66
C GLU A 443 67.09 153.89 38.49
N ARG A 444 67.94 153.38 39.38
CA ARG A 444 68.29 151.96 39.43
C ARG A 444 67.29 151.23 40.31
N LYS A 445 66.70 150.15 39.78
CA LYS A 445 65.83 149.24 40.52
C LYS A 445 66.64 148.06 41.05
N GLU A 446 66.54 147.79 42.35
CA GLU A 446 66.92 146.49 42.91
C GLU A 446 65.70 145.56 42.88
N GLU A 447 65.76 144.53 42.05
CA GLU A 447 64.74 143.49 41.99
C GLU A 447 65.17 142.25 42.78
N ASN A 448 64.44 142.02 43.87
CA ASN A 448 64.25 140.74 44.53
C ASN A 448 63.50 139.80 43.58
N HIS A 449 64.18 138.75 43.14
CA HIS A 449 63.59 137.69 42.34
C HIS A 449 62.73 136.75 43.20
N GLY A 450 61.42 136.89 43.06
CA GLY A 450 60.52 135.74 43.11
C GLY A 450 60.44 135.11 41.71
N SER A 451 60.48 133.79 41.65
CA SER A 451 59.92 132.94 40.58
C SER A 451 59.82 131.51 41.11
#